data_AF-A0A3M1LRK0-F1
#
_entry.id   AF-A0A3M1LRK0-F1
#
_cell.length_a   1.000
_cell.length_b   1.000
_cell.length_c   1.000
_cell.angle_alpha   90.00
_cell.angle_beta   90.00
_cell.angle_gamma   90.00
#
_symmetry.space_group_name_H-M   'P 1'
#
loop_
_entity.id
_entity.type
_entity.pdbx_description
1 polymer ?
#
loop_
_entity_poly.entity_id
_entity_poly.type
_entity_poly.pdbx_seq_one_letter_code
_entity_poly.pdbx_strand_id
1 'polypeptide(L)'
;GVSDRVRLHVESHEHIERICQAENVRQLRAIMYNLGYLPGGDKSIRTRRESTIASLGKALDLLMPGGALTVVSYRGHEGGAEEAAAVLDWCSALPPYQFEVVMYSAPVVESSPIGIAVGRRLIR
;
A
#
# COMPACT_ATOMS: atom_id res chain seq x y z
N GLY A 1 18.95 13.32 -12.92
CA GLY A 1 18.27 12.18 -12.29
C GLY A 1 17.13 12.67 -11.42
N VAL A 2 16.58 11.84 -10.54
CA VAL A 2 15.53 12.23 -9.58
C VAL A 2 16.05 12.40 -8.15
N SER A 3 17.35 12.21 -7.92
CA SER A 3 17.95 12.15 -6.58
C SER A 3 17.66 13.37 -5.71
N ASP A 4 17.61 14.58 -6.28
CA ASP A 4 17.32 15.81 -5.52
C ASP A 4 15.84 15.96 -5.12
N ARG A 5 14.96 15.10 -5.64
CA ARG A 5 13.51 15.09 -5.41
C ARG A 5 13.02 13.82 -4.74
N VAL A 6 13.94 12.99 -4.22
CA VAL A 6 13.64 11.73 -3.57
C VAL A 6 14.42 11.63 -2.26
N ARG A 7 13.74 11.22 -1.20
CA ARG A 7 14.36 10.79 0.05
C ARG A 7 14.15 9.29 0.18
N LEU A 8 15.24 8.56 0.43
CA LEU A 8 15.21 7.11 0.57
C LEU A 8 15.39 6.76 2.05
N HIS A 9 14.46 5.97 2.58
CA HIS A 9 14.51 5.46 3.93
C HIS A 9 14.68 3.94 3.84
N VAL A 10 15.79 3.41 4.37
CA VAL A 10 16.06 1.96 4.42
C VAL A 10 15.31 1.37 5.61
N GLU A 11 13.99 1.33 5.50
CA GLU A 11 13.05 1.10 6.61
C GLU A 11 11.82 0.33 6.14
N SER A 12 11.10 -0.27 7.10
CA SER A 12 9.79 -0.89 6.85
C SER A 12 8.69 0.16 6.65
N HIS A 13 7.74 -0.14 5.77
CA HIS A 13 6.56 0.70 5.54
C HIS A 13 5.65 0.83 6.78
N GLU A 14 5.77 -0.08 7.76
CA GLU A 14 5.04 0.00 9.04
C GLU A 14 5.36 1.27 9.86
N HIS A 15 6.51 1.89 9.56
CA HIS A 15 7.00 3.12 10.15
C HIS A 15 6.59 4.39 9.37
N ILE A 16 5.70 4.30 8.38
CA ILE A 16 5.30 5.44 7.52
C ILE A 16 4.96 6.71 8.32
N GLU A 17 4.21 6.59 9.41
CA GLU A 17 3.86 7.74 10.27
C GLU A 17 5.10 8.40 10.87
N ARG A 18 6.01 7.62 11.47
CA ARG A 18 7.27 8.10 12.06
C ARG A 18 8.14 8.79 10.99
N ILE A 19 8.22 8.21 9.80
CA ILE A 19 8.97 8.77 8.68
C ILE A 19 8.36 10.10 8.25
N CYS A 20 7.04 10.15 8.02
CA CYS A 20 6.36 11.39 7.65
C CYS A 20 6.52 12.48 8.72
N GLN A 21 6.42 12.14 10.01
CA GLN A 21 6.65 13.08 11.11
C GLN A 21 8.08 13.64 11.10
N ALA A 22 9.10 12.79 10.97
CA ALA A 22 10.50 13.22 10.92
C ALA A 22 10.78 14.13 9.71
N GLU A 23 10.10 13.86 8.59
CA GLU A 23 10.19 14.64 7.36
C GLU A 23 9.25 15.87 7.33
N ASN A 24 8.52 16.13 8.43
CA ASN A 24 7.52 17.20 8.56
C ASN A 24 6.43 17.16 7.48
N VAL A 25 6.06 15.95 7.04
CA VAL A 25 4.98 15.67 6.09
C VAL A 25 3.70 15.34 6.85
N ARG A 26 2.68 16.18 6.71
CA ARG A 26 1.38 16.00 7.40
C ARG A 26 0.34 15.26 6.57
N GLN A 27 0.42 15.40 5.25
CA GLN A 27 -0.55 14.82 4.33
C GLN A 27 0.14 14.39 3.03
N LEU A 28 -0.38 13.34 2.42
CA LEU A 28 0.09 12.77 1.18
C LEU A 28 -1.03 12.81 0.14
N ARG A 29 -0.69 13.18 -1.09
CA ARG A 29 -1.62 13.14 -2.23
C ARG A 29 -1.69 11.76 -2.87
N ALA A 30 -0.57 11.04 -2.85
CA ALA A 30 -0.44 9.72 -3.43
C ALA A 30 0.38 8.83 -2.49
N ILE A 31 -0.04 7.58 -2.33
CA ILE A 31 0.67 6.55 -1.58
C ILE A 31 0.66 5.27 -2.43
N MET A 32 1.79 4.58 -2.51
CA MET A 32 1.92 3.38 -3.34
C MET A 32 2.59 2.27 -2.55
N TYR A 33 1.95 1.11 -2.55
CA TYR A 33 2.48 -0.13 -1.99
C TYR A 33 2.75 -1.11 -3.11
N ASN A 34 3.92 -1.74 -3.05
CA ASN A 34 4.31 -2.83 -3.93
C ASN A 34 4.71 -4.03 -3.06
N LEU A 35 3.76 -4.91 -2.78
CA LEU A 35 3.86 -5.93 -1.74
C LEU A 35 4.47 -7.21 -2.27
N GLY A 36 5.55 -7.66 -1.64
CA GLY A 36 6.28 -8.87 -1.95
C GLY A 36 7.73 -8.75 -1.51
N TYR A 37 8.65 -9.18 -2.37
CA TYR A 37 10.09 -9.11 -2.12
C TYR A 37 10.80 -8.34 -3.25
N LEU A 38 12.00 -7.84 -2.97
CA LEU A 38 12.84 -7.17 -3.95
C LEU A 38 13.36 -8.17 -5.00
N PRO A 39 13.11 -7.99 -6.31
CA PRO A 39 13.66 -8.86 -7.34
C PRO A 39 15.19 -8.90 -7.29
N GLY A 40 15.76 -10.12 -7.27
CA GLY A 40 17.21 -10.33 -7.16
C GLY A 40 17.79 -10.12 -5.75
N GLY A 41 16.97 -9.75 -4.77
CA GLY A 41 17.37 -9.62 -3.37
C GLY A 41 17.12 -10.88 -2.53
N ASP A 42 17.35 -10.77 -1.22
CA ASP A 42 17.02 -11.82 -0.26
C ASP A 42 15.49 -11.93 -0.10
N LYS A 43 14.93 -13.08 -0.50
CA LYS A 43 13.48 -13.37 -0.42
C LYS A 43 12.96 -13.54 1.01
N SER A 44 13.85 -13.70 2.00
CA SER A 44 13.48 -13.69 3.41
C SER A 44 12.97 -12.30 3.85
N ILE A 45 13.45 -11.24 3.18
CA ILE A 45 13.03 -9.85 3.36
C ILE A 45 11.85 -9.58 2.42
N ARG A 46 10.65 -9.62 3.00
CA ARG A 46 9.38 -9.43 2.29
C ARG A 46 8.38 -8.68 3.14
N THR A 47 7.37 -8.11 2.49
CA THR A 47 6.19 -7.59 3.18
C THR A 47 5.45 -8.71 3.91
N ARG A 48 4.74 -8.35 4.98
CA ARG A 48 4.00 -9.29 5.82
C ARG A 48 2.63 -8.73 6.09
N ARG A 49 1.63 -9.62 6.09
CA ARG A 49 0.23 -9.31 6.36
C ARG A 49 0.05 -8.33 7.52
N GLU A 50 0.63 -8.62 8.68
CA GLU A 50 0.41 -7.85 9.91
C GLU A 50 0.93 -6.41 9.77
N SER A 51 2.15 -6.23 9.25
CA SER A 51 2.76 -4.92 9.07
C SER A 51 2.12 -4.12 7.94
N THR A 52 1.70 -4.80 6.87
CA THR A 52 1.00 -4.21 5.73
C THR A 52 -0.35 -3.63 6.16
N ILE A 53 -1.21 -4.39 6.84
CA ILE A 53 -2.53 -3.89 7.26
C ILE A 53 -2.40 -2.75 8.27
N ALA A 54 -1.48 -2.86 9.23
CA ALA A 54 -1.22 -1.78 10.18
C ALA A 54 -0.75 -0.49 9.47
N SER A 55 0.11 -0.62 8.46
CA SER A 55 0.60 0.52 7.68
C SER A 55 -0.48 1.14 6.79
N LEU A 56 -1.32 0.32 6.15
CA LEU A 56 -2.41 0.81 5.31
C LEU A 56 -3.40 1.68 6.09
N GLY A 57 -3.70 1.29 7.35
CA GLY A 57 -4.50 2.13 8.26
C GLY A 57 -3.86 3.51 8.46
N LYS A 58 -2.58 3.55 8.88
CA LYS A 58 -1.84 4.81 9.10
C LYS A 58 -1.71 5.65 7.81
N ALA A 59 -1.51 4.99 6.67
CA ALA A 59 -1.42 5.64 5.38
C ALA A 59 -2.74 6.31 4.99
N LEU A 60 -3.87 5.70 5.32
CA LEU A 60 -5.19 6.28 5.05
C LEU A 60 -5.42 7.57 5.85
N ASP A 61 -4.93 7.63 7.09
CA ASP A 61 -4.97 8.83 7.92
C ASP A 61 -4.15 9.98 7.32
N LEU A 62 -2.99 9.65 6.72
CA LEU A 62 -2.11 10.60 6.02
C LEU A 62 -2.65 11.01 4.64
N LEU A 63 -3.54 10.23 4.02
CA LEU A 63 -4.02 10.48 2.67
C LEU A 63 -4.98 11.68 2.65
N MET A 64 -4.66 12.74 1.93
CA MET A 64 -5.55 13.92 1.87
C MET A 64 -6.86 13.64 1.11
N PRO A 65 -7.95 14.39 1.36
CA PRO A 65 -9.14 14.36 0.52
C PRO A 65 -8.79 14.59 -0.96
N GLY A 66 -9.34 13.76 -1.86
CA GLY A 66 -8.98 13.76 -3.28
C GLY A 66 -7.66 13.05 -3.61
N GLY A 67 -6.96 12.52 -2.63
CA GLY A 67 -5.76 11.69 -2.81
C GLY A 67 -6.09 10.24 -3.15
N ALA A 68 -5.07 9.49 -3.60
CA ALA A 68 -5.18 8.07 -3.91
C ALA A 68 -4.09 7.23 -3.21
N LEU A 69 -4.48 6.05 -2.74
CA LEU A 69 -3.57 5.00 -2.30
C LEU A 69 -3.67 3.84 -3.29
N THR A 70 -2.54 3.27 -3.70
CA THR A 70 -2.51 2.09 -4.56
C THR A 70 -1.75 0.96 -3.90
N VAL A 71 -2.20 -0.27 -4.13
CA VAL A 71 -1.55 -1.49 -3.68
C VAL A 71 -1.42 -2.42 -4.87
N VAL A 72 -0.20 -2.87 -5.17
CA VAL A 72 0.03 -4.02 -6.05
C VAL A 72 0.52 -5.15 -5.17
N SER A 73 -0.16 -6.30 -5.21
CA SER A 73 0.15 -7.46 -4.38
C SER A 73 0.58 -8.65 -5.24
N TYR A 74 1.82 -9.10 -5.09
CA TYR A 74 2.33 -10.29 -5.77
C TYR A 74 2.02 -11.55 -4.94
N ARG A 75 1.21 -12.47 -5.48
CA ARG A 75 0.65 -13.59 -4.70
C ARG A 75 1.46 -14.88 -4.75
N GLY A 76 2.35 -15.02 -5.73
CA GLY A 76 3.04 -16.28 -6.03
C GLY A 76 4.19 -16.68 -5.11
N HIS A 77 4.29 -16.11 -3.90
CA HIS A 77 5.33 -16.43 -2.93
C HIS A 77 4.75 -16.75 -1.56
N GLU A 78 5.57 -17.34 -0.68
CA GLU A 78 5.18 -17.66 0.69
C GLU A 78 4.62 -16.43 1.42
N GLY A 79 3.39 -16.54 1.92
CA GLY A 79 2.68 -15.45 2.61
C GLY A 79 2.00 -14.44 1.68
N GLY A 80 2.27 -14.46 0.37
CA GLY A 80 1.77 -13.45 -0.57
C GLY A 80 0.28 -13.57 -0.87
N ALA A 81 -0.26 -14.79 -0.85
CA ALA A 81 -1.70 -15.02 -1.02
C ALA A 81 -2.48 -14.56 0.23
N GLU A 82 -1.97 -14.88 1.42
CA GLU A 82 -2.55 -14.49 2.71
C GLU A 82 -2.49 -12.98 2.93
N GLU A 83 -1.39 -12.33 2.54
CA GLU A 83 -1.26 -10.87 2.56
C GLU A 83 -2.26 -10.22 1.59
N ALA A 84 -2.37 -10.72 0.35
CA ALA A 84 -3.32 -10.18 -0.63
C ALA A 84 -4.78 -10.31 -0.16
N ALA A 85 -5.15 -11.45 0.41
CA ALA A 85 -6.49 -11.67 0.97
C ALA A 85 -6.80 -10.67 2.08
N ALA A 86 -5.86 -10.45 3.01
CA ALA A 86 -6.04 -9.48 4.09
C ALA A 86 -6.19 -8.04 3.58
N VAL A 87 -5.47 -7.66 2.51
CA VAL A 87 -5.63 -6.34 1.88
C VAL A 87 -7.02 -6.19 1.27
N LEU A 88 -7.54 -7.23 0.61
CA LEU A 88 -8.90 -7.22 0.05
C LEU A 88 -9.97 -7.13 1.14
N ASP A 89 -9.81 -7.87 2.24
CA ASP A 89 -10.70 -7.81 3.40
C ASP A 89 -10.69 -6.41 4.03
N TRP A 90 -9.50 -5.84 4.21
CA TRP A 90 -9.34 -4.47 4.71
C TRP A 90 -10.01 -3.44 3.79
N CYS A 91 -9.80 -3.54 2.48
CA CYS A 91 -10.45 -2.67 1.50
C CYS A 91 -11.98 -2.78 1.53
N SER A 92 -12.51 -4.00 1.71
CA SER A 92 -13.95 -4.27 1.76
C SER A 92 -14.61 -3.69 3.02
N ALA A 93 -13.84 -3.45 4.08
CA ALA A 93 -14.31 -2.82 5.31
C ALA A 93 -14.29 -1.27 5.26
N LEU A 94 -13.74 -0.67 4.20
CA LEU A 94 -13.62 0.79 4.12
C LEU A 94 -15.00 1.47 4.00
N PRO A 95 -15.24 2.59 4.72
CA PRO A 95 -16.51 3.31 4.63
C PRO A 95 -16.76 3.87 3.21
N PRO A 96 -17.80 3.41 2.48
CA PRO A 96 -17.98 3.75 1.06
C PRO A 96 -18.33 5.23 0.81
N TYR A 97 -18.83 5.93 1.83
CA TYR A 97 -19.08 7.37 1.79
C TYR A 97 -17.80 8.21 1.94
N GLN A 98 -16.69 7.62 2.39
CA GLN A 98 -15.38 8.29 2.49
C GLN A 98 -14.41 7.83 1.42
N PHE A 99 -14.52 6.57 0.97
CA PHE A 99 -13.57 5.95 0.06
C PHE A 99 -14.24 5.30 -1.13
N GLU A 100 -13.51 5.26 -2.23
CA GLU A 100 -13.82 4.48 -3.42
C GLU A 100 -12.71 3.45 -3.63
N VAL A 101 -13.07 2.21 -3.94
CA VAL A 101 -12.13 1.12 -4.13
C VAL A 101 -12.34 0.50 -5.50
N VAL A 102 -11.26 0.37 -6.26
CA VAL A 102 -11.22 -0.35 -7.53
C VAL A 102 -10.16 -1.44 -7.46
N MET A 103 -10.53 -2.66 -7.85
CA MET A 103 -9.61 -3.78 -7.98
C MET A 103 -9.50 -4.18 -9.45
N TYR A 104 -8.28 -4.45 -9.91
CA TYR A 104 -8.02 -5.06 -11.22
C TYR A 104 -7.01 -6.20 -11.08
N SER A 105 -7.21 -7.25 -11.87
CA SER A 105 -6.29 -8.39 -11.96
C SER A 105 -6.35 -8.94 -13.38
N ALA A 106 -5.21 -9.44 -13.87
CA ALA A 106 -5.21 -10.26 -15.06
C ALA A 106 -5.87 -11.62 -14.74
N PRO A 107 -6.80 -12.11 -15.57
CA PRO A 107 -7.47 -13.39 -15.33
C PRO A 107 -6.66 -14.60 -15.83
N VAL A 108 -5.39 -14.40 -16.23
CA VAL A 108 -4.60 -15.42 -16.96
C VAL A 108 -4.17 -16.56 -16.03
N VAL A 109 -3.69 -16.22 -14.83
CA VAL A 109 -3.30 -17.19 -13.79
C VAL A 109 -3.74 -16.71 -12.41
N GLU A 110 -4.09 -17.66 -11.54
CA GLU A 110 -4.54 -17.37 -10.18
C GLU A 110 -3.50 -16.61 -9.35
N SER A 111 -2.21 -16.78 -9.62
CA SER A 111 -1.12 -16.09 -8.92
C SER A 111 -0.82 -14.69 -9.46
N SER A 112 -1.57 -14.20 -10.47
CA SER A 112 -1.36 -12.89 -11.09
C SER A 112 -1.37 -11.79 -10.01
N PRO A 113 -0.55 -10.74 -10.13
CA PRO A 113 -0.65 -9.63 -9.19
C PRO A 113 -2.05 -9.02 -9.21
N ILE A 114 -2.55 -8.66 -8.04
CA ILE A 114 -3.77 -7.86 -7.91
C ILE A 114 -3.35 -6.41 -7.73
N GLY A 115 -3.95 -5.51 -8.51
CA GLY A 115 -3.85 -4.08 -8.31
C GLY A 115 -5.12 -3.54 -7.65
N ILE A 116 -4.95 -2.70 -6.64
CA ILE A 116 -6.04 -2.05 -5.91
C ILE A 116 -5.76 -0.55 -5.88
N ALA A 117 -6.77 0.26 -6.14
CA ALA A 117 -6.74 1.70 -5.96
C ALA A 117 -7.83 2.11 -4.98
N VAL A 118 -7.45 2.89 -3.97
CA VAL A 118 -8.35 3.49 -2.98
C VAL A 118 -8.29 5.00 -3.14
N GLY A 119 -9.39 5.61 -3.55
CA GLY A 119 -9.55 7.06 -3.62
C GLY A 119 -10.22 7.61 -2.37
N ARG A 120 -9.63 8.62 -1.72
CA ARG A 120 -10.31 9.38 -0.65
C ARG A 120 -11.21 10.42 -1.27
N ARG A 121 -12.51 10.35 -0.98
CA ARG A 121 -13.49 11.31 -1.51
C ARG A 121 -13.22 12.72 -0.98
N LEU A 122 -13.59 13.73 -1.75
CA LEU A 122 -13.55 15.12 -1.31
C LEU A 122 -14.57 15.31 -0.18
N ILE A 123 -14.19 16.09 0.84
CA ILE A 123 -15.13 16.58 1.85
C ILE A 123 -16.02 17.61 1.13
N ARG A 124 -17.31 17.33 1.02
CA ARG A 124 -18.32 18.27 0.48
C ARG A 124 -18.83 19.17 1.58
#